data_AF-A0A3D1DEP0-F1
#
_entry.id   AF-A0A3D1DEP0-F1
#
_cell.length_a   1.000
_cell.length_b   1.000
_cell.length_c   1.000
_cell.angle_alpha   90.00
_cell.angle_beta   90.00
_cell.angle_gamma   90.00
#
_symmetry.space_group_name_H-M   'P 1'
#
loop_
_entity.id
_entity.type
_entity.pdbx_description
1 polymer ?
#
loop_
_entity_poly.entity_id
_entity_poly.type
_entity_poly.pdbx_seq_one_letter_code
_entity_poly.pdbx_strand_id
1 'polypeptide(L)'
;MKSKTNLKSCCHRVVCGLAAAAVVGLVTTHSRAFAQDTKQAFVDAKSAGVDFTLQGEYAGWVLTGSQEFRPIGLQVISLGGGKFEAVEYAGGLPGAGATGKARVRIPGQRRGNSARFIHGPLQIDVGNDHAIFFQKSFDGVIAKLNRVHRVSPTMGAKPPEGAVALFDGRSTDFFKSAKVTESGLLMEGTETRYAYGSFRLHLEFRLPFMPFARGQGRANSGVYLQSRYEVQILDSFGLAGKNNECGGLYRYIEPATNMCLPPLSWQTY
;
A
#
# COMPACT_ATOMS: atom_id res chain seq x y z
N MET A 1 -9.35 95.95 18.60
CA MET A 1 -8.47 95.10 19.42
C MET A 1 -9.31 93.98 20.03
N LYS A 2 -8.98 92.69 19.76
CA LYS A 2 -9.36 91.39 20.41
C LYS A 2 -10.82 91.24 20.90
N SER A 3 -11.60 90.17 20.71
CA SER A 3 -11.39 88.76 20.37
C SER A 3 -12.75 88.08 20.11
N LYS A 4 -12.73 86.90 19.46
CA LYS A 4 -13.54 85.66 19.62
C LYS A 4 -14.91 85.80 20.34
N THR A 5 -16.02 85.17 19.91
CA THR A 5 -16.22 83.72 19.88
C THR A 5 -17.61 83.38 19.27
N ASN A 6 -17.71 82.18 18.67
CA ASN A 6 -18.90 81.49 18.18
C ASN A 6 -20.06 81.38 19.20
N LEU A 7 -21.31 81.28 18.73
CA LEU A 7 -22.13 80.10 19.00
C LEU A 7 -23.28 79.93 18.00
N LYS A 8 -23.51 78.66 17.64
CA LYS A 8 -24.49 78.15 16.68
C LYS A 8 -25.90 78.11 17.26
N SER A 9 -26.90 78.26 16.40
CA SER A 9 -28.14 77.48 16.45
C SER A 9 -28.75 77.44 15.05
N CYS A 10 -29.03 76.25 14.52
CA CYS A 10 -30.23 76.06 13.73
C CYS A 10 -30.65 74.58 13.61
N CYS A 11 -31.91 74.41 13.97
CA CYS A 11 -32.85 73.31 13.82
C CYS A 11 -33.00 72.78 12.38
N HIS A 12 -33.11 71.46 12.16
CA HIS A 12 -34.30 70.80 11.57
C HIS A 12 -34.06 69.32 11.24
N ARG A 13 -35.09 68.51 11.50
CA ARG A 13 -35.24 67.10 11.12
C ARG A 13 -35.53 66.99 9.62
N VAL A 14 -34.87 66.06 8.92
CA VAL A 14 -35.40 65.38 7.73
C VAL A 14 -34.97 63.91 7.77
N VAL A 15 -35.95 63.04 7.63
CA VAL A 15 -35.86 61.58 7.51
C VAL A 15 -35.44 61.21 6.09
N CYS A 16 -34.43 60.36 5.93
CA CYS A 16 -34.20 59.59 4.70
C CYS A 16 -33.63 58.22 5.07
N GLY A 17 -34.35 57.16 4.70
CA GLY A 17 -33.96 55.78 4.93
C GLY A 17 -32.77 55.36 4.06
N LEU A 18 -31.79 54.71 4.69
CA LEU A 18 -30.71 54.01 4.02
C LEU A 18 -31.02 52.51 4.03
N ALA A 19 -31.30 51.97 2.84
CA ALA A 19 -31.35 50.55 2.60
C ALA A 19 -29.92 49.98 2.72
N ALA A 20 -29.69 49.10 3.69
CA ALA A 20 -28.45 48.35 3.81
C ALA A 20 -28.46 47.21 2.78
N ALA A 21 -27.73 47.38 1.68
CA ALA A 21 -27.43 46.29 0.76
C ALA A 21 -26.39 45.36 1.41
N ALA A 22 -26.84 44.18 1.84
CA ALA A 22 -25.95 43.12 2.30
C ALA A 22 -25.18 42.56 1.10
N VAL A 23 -23.90 42.91 0.99
CA VAL A 23 -22.97 42.25 0.07
C VAL A 23 -22.68 40.86 0.62
N VAL A 24 -23.40 39.85 0.17
CA VAL A 24 -23.04 38.45 0.37
C VAL A 24 -21.82 38.18 -0.51
N GLY A 25 -20.63 38.26 0.08
CA GLY A 25 -19.40 37.82 -0.56
C GLY A 25 -19.47 36.31 -0.80
N LEU A 26 -19.66 35.93 -2.06
CA LEU A 26 -19.57 34.54 -2.48
C LEU A 26 -18.09 34.12 -2.43
N VAL A 27 -17.64 33.63 -1.28
CA VAL A 27 -16.32 33.00 -1.16
C VAL A 27 -16.38 31.68 -1.91
N THR A 28 -15.97 31.69 -3.18
CA THR A 28 -15.75 30.47 -3.94
C THR A 28 -14.46 29.83 -3.44
N THR A 29 -14.60 28.88 -2.51
CA THR A 29 -13.49 28.00 -2.11
C THR A 29 -13.14 27.12 -3.30
N HIS A 30 -12.22 27.60 -4.13
CA HIS A 30 -11.58 26.79 -5.15
C HIS A 30 -10.71 25.75 -4.44
N SER A 31 -11.31 24.60 -4.13
CA SER A 31 -10.57 23.42 -3.70
C SER A 31 -9.67 23.02 -4.86
N ARG A 32 -8.41 23.47 -4.83
CA ARG A 32 -7.38 22.97 -5.73
C ARG A 32 -7.20 21.49 -5.40
N ALA A 33 -7.79 20.62 -6.22
CA ALA A 33 -7.41 19.23 -6.25
C ALA A 33 -5.93 19.20 -6.67
N PHE A 34 -5.03 19.00 -5.72
CA PHE A 34 -3.63 18.76 -6.02
C PHE A 34 -3.57 17.50 -6.90
N ALA A 35 -2.95 17.61 -8.07
CA ALA A 35 -2.68 16.45 -8.91
C ALA A 35 -1.82 15.48 -8.10
N GLN A 36 -2.34 14.28 -7.88
CA GLN A 36 -1.70 13.28 -7.05
C GLN A 36 -0.55 12.63 -7.82
N ASP A 37 0.66 12.69 -7.25
CA ASP A 37 1.86 12.14 -7.90
C ASP A 37 1.78 10.60 -7.97
N THR A 38 1.71 10.09 -9.20
CA THR A 38 1.63 8.65 -9.47
C THR A 38 2.92 7.90 -9.09
N LYS A 39 4.02 8.62 -8.82
CA LYS A 39 5.30 8.07 -8.39
C LYS A 39 5.58 8.25 -6.91
N GLN A 40 4.63 8.75 -6.12
CA GLN A 40 4.83 8.91 -4.68
C GLN A 40 5.21 7.57 -4.03
N ALA A 41 6.37 7.54 -3.38
CA ALA A 41 6.93 6.38 -2.72
C ALA A 41 7.20 6.68 -1.25
N PHE A 42 6.76 5.79 -0.37
CA PHE A 42 7.05 5.82 1.05
C PHE A 42 8.02 4.68 1.36
N VAL A 43 9.10 4.96 2.09
CA VAL A 43 10.12 3.96 2.47
C VAL A 43 10.00 3.52 3.92
N ASP A 44 9.08 4.12 4.68
CA ASP A 44 8.80 3.83 6.07
C ASP A 44 7.30 3.90 6.37
N ALA A 45 6.85 3.19 7.41
CA ALA A 45 5.44 3.10 7.76
C ALA A 45 4.88 4.39 8.37
N LYS A 46 5.74 5.22 9.00
CA LYS A 46 5.29 6.43 9.71
C LYS A 46 4.84 7.51 8.72
N SER A 47 5.50 7.60 7.57
CA SER A 47 5.14 8.54 6.51
C SER A 47 4.01 8.06 5.60
N ALA A 48 3.70 6.75 5.61
CA ALA A 48 2.79 6.10 4.67
C ALA A 48 1.27 6.32 4.92
N GLY A 49 0.92 6.94 6.05
CA GLY A 49 -0.46 7.36 6.36
C GLY A 49 -1.45 6.21 6.62
N VAL A 50 -2.73 6.58 6.79
CA VAL A 50 -3.82 5.66 7.16
C VAL A 50 -4.05 4.56 6.12
N ASP A 51 -3.81 4.86 4.83
CA ASP A 51 -4.04 3.85 3.79
C ASP A 51 -3.10 2.63 3.99
N PHE A 52 -1.86 2.89 4.44
CA PHE A 52 -0.91 1.85 4.77
C PHE A 52 -1.33 1.04 6.00
N THR A 53 -1.88 1.70 7.03
CA THR A 53 -2.32 1.02 8.26
C THR A 53 -3.55 0.14 8.07
N LEU A 54 -4.22 0.22 6.91
CA LEU A 54 -5.34 -0.65 6.53
C LEU A 54 -4.93 -1.72 5.50
N GLN A 55 -3.91 -1.45 4.69
CA GLN A 55 -3.32 -2.45 3.81
C GLN A 55 -2.70 -3.60 4.62
N GLY A 56 -2.71 -4.81 4.07
CA GLY A 56 -2.00 -5.96 4.63
C GLY A 56 -2.81 -7.24 4.58
N GLU A 57 -2.42 -8.20 5.41
CA GLU A 57 -2.99 -9.55 5.44
C GLU A 57 -3.85 -9.76 6.68
N TYR A 58 -4.94 -10.49 6.50
CA TYR A 58 -5.85 -10.90 7.55
C TYR A 58 -6.20 -12.37 7.37
N ALA A 59 -6.26 -13.12 8.46
CA ALA A 59 -6.63 -14.52 8.44
C ALA A 59 -7.59 -14.85 9.57
N GLY A 60 -8.43 -15.85 9.35
CA GLY A 60 -9.41 -16.30 10.32
C GLY A 60 -10.34 -17.36 9.75
N TRP A 61 -11.52 -17.47 10.34
CA TRP A 61 -12.51 -18.47 9.99
C TRP A 61 -13.82 -17.78 9.60
N VAL A 62 -14.49 -18.29 8.57
CA VAL A 62 -15.80 -17.83 8.12
C VAL A 62 -16.84 -18.90 8.34
N LEU A 63 -18.01 -18.51 8.84
CA LEU A 63 -19.21 -19.33 8.86
C LEU A 63 -19.83 -19.35 7.45
N THR A 64 -19.97 -20.54 6.90
CA THR A 64 -20.54 -20.75 5.56
C THR A 64 -22.04 -21.05 5.63
N GLY A 65 -22.73 -21.00 4.49
CA GLY A 65 -24.16 -21.31 4.40
C GLY A 65 -24.52 -22.74 4.83
N SER A 66 -23.55 -23.67 4.86
CA SER A 66 -23.73 -25.03 5.40
C SER A 66 -23.55 -25.11 6.92
N GLN A 67 -23.44 -23.98 7.63
CA GLN A 67 -23.12 -23.89 9.05
C GLN A 67 -21.73 -24.44 9.43
N GLU A 68 -20.85 -24.64 8.45
CA GLU A 68 -19.47 -25.04 8.69
C GLU A 68 -18.55 -23.82 8.79
N PHE A 69 -17.58 -23.89 9.70
CA PHE A 69 -16.47 -22.95 9.75
C PHE A 69 -15.36 -23.38 8.81
N ARG A 70 -14.89 -22.47 7.96
CA ARG A 70 -13.78 -22.72 7.04
C ARG A 70 -12.70 -21.64 7.18
N PRO A 71 -11.41 -22.00 7.10
CA PRO A 71 -10.34 -21.02 7.18
C PRO A 71 -10.28 -20.19 5.90
N ILE A 72 -10.03 -18.90 6.04
CA ILE A 72 -9.95 -17.93 4.94
C ILE A 72 -8.82 -16.93 5.17
N GLY A 73 -8.27 -16.43 4.05
CA GLY A 73 -7.32 -15.32 4.04
C GLY A 73 -7.87 -14.14 3.25
N LEU A 74 -7.54 -12.94 3.67
CA LEU A 74 -7.88 -11.69 2.99
C LEU A 74 -6.62 -10.83 2.86
N GLN A 75 -6.30 -10.43 1.63
CA GLN A 75 -5.30 -9.40 1.37
C GLN A 75 -6.03 -8.10 1.03
N VAL A 76 -5.77 -7.04 1.80
CA VAL A 76 -6.33 -5.70 1.57
C VAL A 76 -5.23 -4.85 0.94
N ILE A 77 -5.48 -4.31 -0.24
CA ILE A 77 -4.49 -3.63 -1.07
C ILE A 77 -4.90 -2.17 -1.21
N SER A 78 -4.03 -1.23 -0.84
CA SER A 78 -4.26 0.18 -1.09
C SER A 78 -4.04 0.50 -2.57
N LEU A 79 -4.99 1.24 -3.12
CA LEU A 79 -4.98 1.81 -4.45
C LEU A 79 -4.82 3.34 -4.39
N GLY A 80 -4.48 3.88 -3.23
CA GLY A 80 -4.27 5.31 -3.00
C GLY A 80 -5.56 6.13 -3.00
N GLY A 81 -5.51 7.29 -2.33
CA GLY A 81 -6.64 8.21 -2.27
C GLY A 81 -7.83 7.61 -1.51
N GLY A 82 -7.54 6.71 -0.56
CA GLY A 82 -8.56 5.95 0.16
C GLY A 82 -9.26 4.87 -0.66
N LYS A 83 -8.81 4.57 -1.88
CA LYS A 83 -9.33 3.43 -2.66
C LYS A 83 -8.59 2.16 -2.27
N PHE A 84 -9.30 1.04 -2.27
CA PHE A 84 -8.76 -0.27 -1.92
C PHE A 84 -9.31 -1.39 -2.82
N GLU A 85 -8.64 -2.52 -2.80
CA GLU A 85 -9.17 -3.81 -3.25
C GLU A 85 -8.94 -4.86 -2.15
N ALA A 86 -9.96 -5.66 -1.85
CA ALA A 86 -9.86 -6.84 -0.99
C ALA A 86 -9.82 -8.08 -1.86
N VAL A 87 -8.86 -8.97 -1.61
CA VAL A 87 -8.68 -10.23 -2.33
C VAL A 87 -8.79 -11.38 -1.35
N GLU A 88 -9.84 -12.18 -1.50
CA GLU A 88 -10.15 -13.29 -0.59
C GLU A 88 -9.65 -14.63 -1.15
N TYR A 89 -9.15 -15.48 -0.26
CA TYR A 89 -8.65 -16.82 -0.57
C TYR A 89 -9.33 -17.86 0.33
N ALA A 90 -9.61 -19.04 -0.21
CA ALA A 90 -10.09 -20.19 0.58
C ALA A 90 -8.90 -20.88 1.25
N GLY A 91 -9.06 -21.44 2.44
CA GLY A 91 -8.03 -22.22 3.13
C GLY A 91 -7.05 -21.40 3.97
N GLY A 92 -6.81 -20.13 3.60
CA GLY A 92 -5.83 -19.26 4.26
C GLY A 92 -5.25 -18.24 3.29
N LEU A 93 -4.09 -17.66 3.64
CA LEU A 93 -3.37 -16.69 2.79
C LEU A 93 -2.47 -17.41 1.78
N PRO A 94 -2.09 -16.78 0.64
CA PRO A 94 -1.09 -17.33 -0.27
C PRO A 94 0.21 -17.69 0.46
N GLY A 95 0.66 -18.93 0.31
CA GLY A 95 1.82 -19.47 1.04
C GLY A 95 1.56 -19.78 2.52
N ALA A 96 0.31 -19.72 2.99
CA ALA A 96 -0.10 -20.05 4.35
C ALA A 96 -1.55 -20.60 4.36
N GLY A 97 -1.71 -21.79 3.77
CA GLY A 97 -2.97 -22.56 3.80
C GLY A 97 -3.94 -22.31 2.63
N ALA A 98 -3.69 -21.32 1.77
CA ALA A 98 -4.56 -21.08 0.62
C ALA A 98 -4.71 -22.32 -0.29
N THR A 99 -5.95 -22.64 -0.66
CA THR A 99 -6.33 -23.76 -1.52
C THR A 99 -6.72 -23.24 -2.90
N GLY A 100 -5.71 -22.81 -3.66
CA GLY A 100 -5.89 -22.32 -5.04
C GLY A 100 -5.84 -20.81 -5.18
N LYS A 101 -6.48 -20.30 -6.25
CA LYS A 101 -6.45 -18.88 -6.63
C LYS A 101 -7.43 -18.04 -5.78
N ALA A 102 -7.30 -16.72 -5.89
CA ALA A 102 -8.26 -15.79 -5.29
C ALA A 102 -9.70 -16.13 -5.70
N ARG A 103 -10.61 -16.13 -4.73
CA ARG A 103 -12.04 -16.40 -4.94
C ARG A 103 -12.78 -15.18 -5.43
N VAL A 104 -12.51 -14.03 -4.81
CA VAL A 104 -13.17 -12.77 -5.14
C VAL A 104 -12.22 -11.59 -4.95
N ARG A 105 -12.41 -10.58 -5.78
CA ARG A 105 -11.79 -9.25 -5.65
C ARG A 105 -12.91 -8.24 -5.46
N ILE A 106 -12.82 -7.44 -4.40
CA ILE A 106 -13.88 -6.51 -4.02
C ILE A 106 -13.29 -5.10 -3.92
N PRO A 107 -13.77 -4.13 -4.72
CA PRO A 107 -13.35 -2.75 -4.56
C PRO A 107 -13.85 -2.19 -3.21
N GLY A 108 -13.04 -1.35 -2.59
CA GLY A 108 -13.36 -0.72 -1.31
C GLY A 108 -12.96 0.73 -1.24
N GLN A 109 -13.52 1.41 -0.24
CA GLN A 109 -13.29 2.83 0.02
C GLN A 109 -13.05 3.07 1.50
N ARG A 110 -12.10 3.95 1.80
CA ARG A 110 -11.78 4.40 3.16
C ARG A 110 -12.93 5.22 3.75
N ARG A 111 -13.16 5.01 5.04
CA ARG A 111 -14.07 5.75 5.93
C ARG A 111 -13.30 6.07 7.21
N GLY A 112 -12.71 7.26 7.28
CA GLY A 112 -11.85 7.65 8.40
C GLY A 112 -10.64 6.71 8.53
N ASN A 113 -10.60 5.98 9.65
CA ASN A 113 -9.57 4.99 10.00
C ASN A 113 -9.99 3.54 9.70
N SER A 114 -10.98 3.35 8.81
CA SER A 114 -11.45 2.03 8.38
C SER A 114 -11.63 2.01 6.86
N ALA A 115 -11.76 0.83 6.25
CA ALA A 115 -12.16 0.67 4.85
C ALA A 115 -13.35 -0.27 4.75
N ARG A 116 -14.27 0.02 3.84
CA ARG A 116 -15.47 -0.78 3.58
C ARG A 116 -15.45 -1.33 2.17
N PHE A 117 -15.80 -2.61 2.05
CA PHE A 117 -15.89 -3.38 0.81
C PHE A 117 -17.30 -3.97 0.71
N ILE A 118 -17.93 -3.90 -0.45
CA ILE A 118 -19.30 -4.39 -0.66
C ILE A 118 -19.34 -5.24 -1.92
N HIS A 119 -19.87 -6.46 -1.80
CA HIS A 119 -20.10 -7.37 -2.92
C HIS A 119 -21.43 -8.09 -2.74
N GLY A 120 -22.48 -7.57 -3.39
CA GLY A 120 -23.85 -8.04 -3.16
C GLY A 120 -24.25 -7.92 -1.69
N PRO A 121 -24.70 -9.01 -1.03
CA PRO A 121 -25.07 -9.00 0.39
C PRO A 121 -23.88 -9.02 1.35
N LEU A 122 -22.67 -9.30 0.87
CA LEU A 122 -21.46 -9.32 1.68
C LEU A 122 -20.94 -7.90 1.86
N GLN A 123 -20.69 -7.54 3.12
CA GLN A 123 -19.95 -6.36 3.51
C GLN A 123 -18.70 -6.79 4.31
N ILE A 124 -17.56 -6.19 4.01
CA ILE A 124 -16.34 -6.36 4.80
C ILE A 124 -15.93 -4.98 5.32
N ASP A 125 -15.76 -4.87 6.63
CA ASP A 125 -15.24 -3.67 7.28
C ASP A 125 -13.86 -3.98 7.87
N VAL A 126 -12.86 -3.22 7.44
CA VAL A 126 -11.45 -3.38 7.84
C VAL A 126 -11.03 -2.18 8.68
N GLY A 127 -10.51 -2.44 9.87
CA GLY A 127 -10.05 -1.41 10.80
C GLY A 127 -9.69 -2.02 12.15
N ASN A 128 -8.92 -1.31 12.96
CA ASN A 128 -8.47 -1.77 14.29
C ASN A 128 -7.88 -3.19 14.24
N ASP A 129 -7.00 -3.44 13.26
CA ASP A 129 -6.33 -4.72 13.02
C ASP A 129 -7.25 -5.92 12.78
N HIS A 130 -8.49 -5.67 12.38
CA HIS A 130 -9.48 -6.70 12.11
C HIS A 130 -10.14 -6.49 10.74
N ALA A 131 -10.61 -7.57 10.14
CA ALA A 131 -11.56 -7.55 9.03
C ALA A 131 -12.84 -8.28 9.47
N ILE A 132 -13.95 -7.57 9.50
CA ILE A 132 -15.26 -8.10 9.92
C ILE A 132 -16.10 -8.35 8.68
N PHE A 133 -16.53 -9.60 8.49
CA PHE A 133 -17.40 -9.99 7.39
C PHE A 133 -18.83 -10.03 7.90
N PHE A 134 -19.70 -9.30 7.23
CA PHE A 134 -21.10 -9.16 7.57
C PHE A 134 -21.97 -9.56 6.38
N GLN A 135 -22.96 -10.42 6.63
CA GLN A 135 -23.88 -10.91 5.63
C GLN A 135 -25.25 -10.24 5.83
N LYS A 136 -25.56 -9.27 4.97
CA LYS A 136 -26.80 -8.47 5.06
C LYS A 136 -28.07 -9.28 4.90
N SER A 137 -28.03 -10.41 4.18
CA SER A 137 -29.23 -11.22 3.91
C SER A 137 -29.86 -11.85 5.16
N PHE A 138 -29.12 -11.95 6.28
CA PHE A 138 -29.68 -12.36 7.57
C PHE A 138 -29.17 -11.51 8.74
N ASP A 139 -28.64 -10.32 8.45
CA ASP A 139 -28.20 -9.32 9.44
C ASP A 139 -27.16 -9.83 10.46
N GLY A 140 -26.17 -10.62 10.00
CA GLY A 140 -25.23 -11.32 10.89
C GLY A 140 -23.75 -11.16 10.53
N VAL A 141 -22.89 -11.13 11.56
CA VAL A 141 -21.43 -11.28 11.39
C VAL A 141 -21.11 -12.75 11.13
N ILE A 142 -20.39 -13.01 10.03
CA ILE A 142 -20.03 -14.37 9.60
C ILE A 142 -18.54 -14.66 9.73
N ALA A 143 -17.70 -13.63 9.89
CA ALA A 143 -16.28 -13.81 10.20
C ALA A 143 -15.69 -12.60 10.90
N LYS A 144 -14.67 -12.86 11.71
CA LYS A 144 -13.71 -11.87 12.22
C LYS A 144 -12.31 -12.40 11.94
N LEU A 145 -11.60 -11.75 11.04
CA LEU A 145 -10.22 -12.08 10.70
C LEU A 145 -9.29 -11.12 11.44
N ASN A 146 -8.21 -11.64 11.98
CA ASN A 146 -7.18 -10.83 12.63
C ASN A 146 -6.10 -10.47 11.61
N ARG A 147 -5.52 -9.27 11.73
CA ARG A 147 -4.32 -8.90 10.98
C ARG A 147 -3.21 -9.89 11.30
N VAL A 148 -2.48 -10.30 10.26
CA VAL A 148 -1.30 -11.15 10.39
C VAL A 148 -0.09 -10.40 9.82
N HIS A 149 1.01 -10.43 10.56
CA HIS A 149 2.31 -9.99 10.10
C HIS A 149 3.19 -11.22 9.88
N ARG A 150 3.45 -11.55 8.61
CA ARG A 150 4.35 -12.63 8.24
C ARG A 150 5.73 -12.08 7.91
N VAL A 151 6.74 -12.89 8.20
CA VAL A 151 8.15 -12.63 7.89
C VAL A 151 8.64 -13.79 7.04
N SER A 152 9.53 -13.52 6.09
CA SER A 152 10.13 -14.62 5.32
C SER A 152 10.90 -15.58 6.26
N PRO A 153 10.71 -16.91 6.14
CA PRO A 153 11.43 -17.89 6.96
C PRO A 153 12.96 -17.84 6.82
N THR A 154 13.46 -17.31 5.71
CA THR A 154 14.91 -17.19 5.43
C THR A 154 15.40 -15.75 5.55
N MET A 155 14.62 -14.83 6.10
CA MET A 155 15.09 -13.47 6.41
C MET A 155 16.22 -13.53 7.46
N GLY A 156 17.32 -12.84 7.18
CA GLY A 156 18.54 -12.89 7.96
C GLY A 156 19.30 -14.21 7.87
N ALA A 157 19.01 -15.07 6.89
CA ALA A 157 19.75 -16.33 6.72
C ALA A 157 21.24 -16.05 6.53
N LYS A 158 22.08 -16.69 7.34
CA LYS A 158 23.53 -16.56 7.22
C LYS A 158 24.01 -17.26 5.93
N PRO A 159 25.01 -16.69 5.23
CA PRO A 159 25.66 -17.40 4.14
C PRO A 159 26.13 -18.78 4.64
N PRO A 160 25.83 -19.88 3.92
CA PRO A 160 26.34 -21.19 4.28
C PRO A 160 27.87 -21.22 4.12
N GLU A 161 28.50 -22.26 4.67
CA GLU A 161 29.94 -22.46 4.52
C GLU A 161 30.33 -22.48 3.03
N GLY A 162 31.39 -21.75 2.68
CA GLY A 162 31.87 -21.60 1.30
C GLY A 162 31.09 -20.59 0.44
N ALA A 163 30.01 -19.99 0.94
CA ALA A 163 29.32 -18.93 0.22
C ALA A 163 30.10 -17.60 0.25
N VAL A 164 30.00 -16.85 -0.85
CA VAL A 164 30.51 -15.49 -0.94
C VAL A 164 29.39 -14.53 -0.49
N ALA A 165 29.63 -13.76 0.57
CA ALA A 165 28.74 -12.70 0.98
C ALA A 165 28.89 -11.49 0.03
N LEU A 166 27.99 -11.39 -0.95
CA LEU A 166 28.04 -10.29 -1.92
C LEU A 166 27.81 -8.93 -1.24
N PHE A 167 26.83 -8.86 -0.34
CA PHE A 167 26.53 -7.68 0.49
C PHE A 167 26.02 -8.13 1.86
N ASP A 168 26.65 -7.64 2.92
CA ASP A 168 26.31 -7.92 4.33
C ASP A 168 26.03 -6.64 5.14
N GLY A 169 25.83 -5.52 4.44
CA GLY A 169 25.67 -4.19 5.04
C GLY A 169 26.97 -3.43 5.25
N ARG A 170 28.14 -3.97 4.87
CA ARG A 170 29.44 -3.31 5.08
C ARG A 170 30.11 -2.87 3.78
N SER A 171 30.54 -3.83 2.96
CA SER A 171 31.32 -3.56 1.74
C SER A 171 30.46 -3.71 0.48
N THR A 172 30.77 -2.89 -0.53
CA THR A 172 30.21 -2.98 -1.88
C THR A 172 31.23 -3.42 -2.92
N ASP A 173 32.38 -3.96 -2.49
CA ASP A 173 33.50 -4.30 -3.38
C ASP A 173 33.12 -5.31 -4.46
N PHE A 174 32.15 -6.18 -4.19
CA PHE A 174 31.64 -7.15 -5.17
C PHE A 174 30.74 -6.54 -6.24
N PHE A 175 30.42 -5.24 -6.16
CA PHE A 175 29.47 -4.57 -7.03
C PHE A 175 30.08 -3.39 -7.80
N LYS A 176 29.55 -3.16 -9.01
CA LYS A 176 29.88 -2.01 -9.86
C LYS A 176 28.96 -0.84 -9.52
N SER A 177 29.53 0.32 -9.20
CA SER A 177 28.77 1.57 -8.99
C SER A 177 27.63 1.45 -7.96
N ALA A 178 27.79 0.55 -6.98
CA ALA A 178 26.80 0.34 -5.94
C ALA A 178 26.60 1.60 -5.10
N LYS A 179 25.35 1.84 -4.72
CA LYS A 179 24.94 2.90 -3.80
C LYS A 179 24.35 2.27 -2.56
N VAL A 180 24.64 2.88 -1.41
CA VAL A 180 24.11 2.43 -0.12
C VAL A 180 23.33 3.58 0.48
N THR A 181 22.14 3.30 1.00
CA THR A 181 21.33 4.29 1.70
C THR A 181 22.01 4.72 3.01
N GLU A 182 21.60 5.85 3.59
CA GLU A 182 22.07 6.27 4.92
C GLU A 182 21.82 5.20 6.00
N SER A 183 20.78 4.39 5.83
CA SER A 183 20.43 3.27 6.70
C SER A 183 21.21 1.97 6.43
N GLY A 184 22.19 1.98 5.52
CA GLY A 184 23.04 0.82 5.25
C GLY A 184 22.46 -0.23 4.29
N LEU A 185 21.45 0.11 3.50
CA LEU A 185 20.84 -0.81 2.53
C LEU A 185 21.43 -0.60 1.13
N LEU A 186 21.77 -1.69 0.44
CA LEU A 186 22.17 -1.64 -0.96
C LEU A 186 20.99 -1.19 -1.84
N MET A 187 21.20 -0.17 -2.65
CA MET A 187 20.23 0.29 -3.65
C MET A 187 20.35 -0.52 -4.95
N GLU A 188 19.25 -0.61 -5.66
CA GLU A 188 19.12 -1.15 -7.01
C GLU A 188 20.01 -0.42 -8.04
N GLY A 189 20.12 -0.98 -9.25
CA GLY A 189 20.89 -0.38 -10.34
C GLY A 189 22.39 -0.69 -10.29
N THR A 190 22.75 -1.86 -9.74
CA THR A 190 24.11 -2.36 -9.68
C THR A 190 24.22 -3.77 -10.28
N GLU A 191 25.45 -4.20 -10.57
CA GLU A 191 25.79 -5.53 -11.09
C GLU A 191 27.02 -6.04 -10.33
N THR A 192 27.15 -7.35 -10.16
CA THR A 192 28.37 -7.92 -9.61
C THR A 192 29.58 -7.63 -10.52
N ARG A 193 30.76 -7.43 -9.91
CA ARG A 193 32.01 -7.26 -10.66
C ARG A 193 32.43 -8.54 -11.37
N TYR A 194 32.19 -9.67 -10.74
CA TYR A 194 32.53 -10.99 -11.24
C TYR A 194 31.33 -11.65 -11.92
N ALA A 195 31.62 -12.45 -12.93
CA ALA A 195 30.66 -13.35 -13.53
C ALA A 195 30.59 -14.66 -12.73
N TYR A 196 29.40 -15.23 -12.63
CA TYR A 196 29.16 -16.51 -11.96
C TYR A 196 28.59 -17.52 -12.94
N GLY A 197 29.11 -18.75 -12.89
CA GLY A 197 28.60 -19.89 -13.65
C GLY A 197 27.34 -20.47 -13.00
N SER A 198 27.42 -21.71 -12.53
CA SER A 198 26.37 -22.29 -11.67
C SER A 198 26.49 -21.71 -10.26
N PHE A 199 25.37 -21.30 -9.66
CA PHE A 199 25.35 -20.75 -8.31
C PHE A 199 24.02 -21.03 -7.61
N ARG A 200 24.03 -20.85 -6.29
CA ARG A 200 22.84 -20.65 -5.47
C ARG A 200 22.92 -19.24 -4.91
N LEU A 201 21.86 -18.47 -5.06
CA LEU A 201 21.76 -17.09 -4.57
C LEU A 201 20.71 -17.04 -3.45
N HIS A 202 21.04 -16.33 -2.38
CA HIS A 202 20.06 -15.84 -1.41
C HIS A 202 20.06 -14.31 -1.51
N LEU A 203 18.90 -13.69 -1.64
CA LEU A 203 18.73 -12.25 -1.73
C LEU A 203 17.57 -11.83 -0.84
N GLU A 204 17.75 -10.74 -0.09
CA GLU A 204 16.67 -10.08 0.63
C GLU A 204 16.38 -8.72 0.00
N PHE A 205 15.10 -8.43 -0.23
CA PHE A 205 14.68 -7.17 -0.81
C PHE A 205 13.45 -6.62 -0.11
N ARG A 206 13.32 -5.30 -0.14
CA ARG A 206 12.22 -4.58 0.48
C ARG A 206 11.76 -3.47 -0.46
N LEU A 207 10.47 -3.46 -0.75
CA LEU A 207 9.87 -2.53 -1.70
C LEU A 207 9.22 -1.35 -0.99
N PRO A 208 9.31 -0.12 -1.53
CA PRO A 208 8.57 1.02 -1.01
C PRO A 208 7.06 0.82 -1.18
N PHE A 209 6.28 1.50 -0.33
CA PHE A 209 4.84 1.60 -0.53
C PHE A 209 4.54 2.68 -1.57
N MET A 210 3.95 2.29 -2.71
CA MET A 210 3.62 3.20 -3.83
C MET A 210 2.14 3.10 -4.20
N PRO A 211 1.20 3.58 -3.34
CA PRO A 211 -0.22 3.32 -3.50
C PRO A 211 -0.86 3.95 -4.75
N PHE A 212 -0.20 4.91 -5.40
CA PHE A 212 -0.68 5.56 -6.62
C PHE A 212 -0.12 4.94 -7.90
N ALA A 213 0.92 4.12 -7.80
CA ALA A 213 1.55 3.47 -8.93
C ALA A 213 0.85 2.14 -9.29
N ARG A 214 0.90 1.74 -10.55
CA ARG A 214 0.27 0.51 -11.06
C ARG A 214 1.17 -0.22 -12.04
N GLY A 215 0.88 -1.50 -12.23
CA GLY A 215 1.60 -2.37 -13.15
C GLY A 215 3.11 -2.28 -12.93
N GLN A 216 3.86 -2.20 -14.03
CA GLN A 216 5.32 -2.09 -14.01
C GLN A 216 5.86 -0.77 -13.42
N GLY A 217 5.00 0.19 -13.07
CA GLY A 217 5.42 1.41 -12.36
C GLY A 217 5.44 1.26 -10.84
N ARG A 218 4.92 0.15 -10.30
CA ARG A 218 4.73 -0.04 -8.85
C ARG A 218 5.92 -0.80 -8.24
N ALA A 219 6.94 -0.06 -7.82
CA ALA A 219 8.15 -0.57 -7.17
C ALA A 219 8.86 -1.69 -7.96
N ASN A 220 9.22 -1.38 -9.21
CA ASN A 220 9.80 -2.33 -10.16
C ASN A 220 11.33 -2.40 -10.07
N SER A 221 11.88 -3.62 -10.08
CA SER A 221 13.29 -3.96 -10.13
C SER A 221 13.43 -5.39 -10.68
N GLY A 222 14.63 -5.98 -10.66
CA GLY A 222 14.82 -7.36 -11.10
C GLY A 222 16.18 -7.91 -10.76
N VAL A 223 16.26 -9.25 -10.66
CA VAL A 223 17.54 -9.96 -10.54
C VAL A 223 17.84 -10.61 -11.88
N TYR A 224 18.85 -10.10 -12.57
CA TYR A 224 19.28 -10.64 -13.84
C TYR A 224 20.32 -11.75 -13.62
N LEU A 225 19.90 -13.00 -13.82
CA LEU A 225 20.78 -14.17 -13.79
C LEU A 225 21.67 -14.14 -15.03
N GLN A 226 22.98 -14.06 -14.81
CA GLN A 226 24.00 -13.99 -15.87
C GLN A 226 23.74 -12.89 -16.91
N SER A 227 23.12 -11.80 -16.48
CA SER A 227 22.75 -10.66 -17.34
C SER A 227 21.85 -11.04 -18.53
N ARG A 228 21.10 -12.15 -18.42
CA ARG A 228 20.27 -12.73 -19.49
C ARG A 228 18.82 -12.98 -19.08
N TYR A 229 18.61 -13.54 -17.89
CA TYR A 229 17.31 -14.01 -17.44
C TYR A 229 16.87 -13.23 -16.20
N GLU A 230 15.80 -12.45 -16.31
CA GLU A 230 15.29 -11.64 -15.20
C GLU A 230 14.31 -12.45 -14.36
N VAL A 231 14.64 -12.62 -13.08
CA VAL A 231 13.67 -12.95 -12.05
C VAL A 231 13.08 -11.63 -11.56
N GLN A 232 11.79 -11.45 -11.82
CA GLN A 232 11.13 -10.16 -11.65
C GLN A 232 10.98 -9.77 -10.17
N ILE A 233 11.26 -8.51 -9.82
CA ILE A 233 10.94 -7.92 -8.53
C ILE A 233 9.91 -6.79 -8.75
N LEU A 234 8.73 -6.93 -8.17
CA LEU A 234 7.65 -5.94 -8.32
C LEU A 234 6.75 -5.95 -7.09
N ASP A 235 6.16 -4.82 -6.69
CA ASP A 235 5.09 -4.83 -5.68
C ASP A 235 3.85 -5.51 -6.28
N SER A 236 3.82 -6.83 -6.12
CA SER A 236 2.80 -7.73 -6.63
C SER A 236 1.87 -8.21 -5.52
N PHE A 237 1.87 -7.57 -4.36
CA PHE A 237 1.03 -7.96 -3.23
C PHE A 237 -0.45 -8.02 -3.63
N GLY A 238 -1.02 -9.23 -3.55
CA GLY A 238 -2.40 -9.50 -3.94
C GLY A 238 -2.71 -9.44 -5.44
N LEU A 239 -1.71 -9.38 -6.32
CA LEU A 239 -1.89 -9.52 -7.78
C LEU A 239 -2.01 -11.00 -8.21
N ALA A 240 -2.17 -11.24 -9.51
CA ALA A 240 -2.51 -12.57 -10.03
C ALA A 240 -1.32 -13.54 -10.12
N GLY A 241 -0.08 -13.07 -9.98
CA GLY A 241 1.12 -13.85 -10.19
C GLY A 241 1.41 -14.07 -11.68
N LYS A 242 1.47 -13.00 -12.47
CA LYS A 242 1.79 -13.07 -13.91
C LYS A 242 3.28 -13.17 -14.18
N ASN A 243 3.65 -13.54 -15.41
CA ASN A 243 5.04 -13.73 -15.82
C ASN A 243 5.88 -12.44 -15.80
N ASN A 244 5.24 -11.29 -15.64
CA ASN A 244 5.87 -9.98 -15.48
C ASN A 244 5.67 -9.42 -14.06
N GLU A 245 5.21 -10.24 -13.12
CA GLU A 245 5.06 -9.93 -11.69
C GLU A 245 6.11 -10.70 -10.86
N CYS A 246 6.21 -10.35 -9.58
CA CYS A 246 7.26 -10.81 -8.68
C CYS A 246 7.40 -12.34 -8.68
N GLY A 247 8.64 -12.82 -8.85
CA GLY A 247 8.99 -14.23 -8.87
C GLY A 247 8.78 -14.91 -10.23
N GLY A 248 8.21 -14.20 -11.21
CA GLY A 248 8.15 -14.66 -12.58
C GLY A 248 9.50 -14.58 -13.27
N LEU A 249 9.76 -15.52 -14.19
CA LEU A 249 10.82 -15.36 -15.18
C LEU A 249 10.28 -14.43 -16.26
N TYR A 250 10.77 -13.19 -16.30
CA TYR A 250 10.10 -12.08 -16.96
C TYR A 250 9.69 -12.40 -18.41
N ARG A 251 8.38 -12.39 -18.68
CA ARG A 251 7.72 -12.74 -19.98
C ARG A 251 7.74 -14.21 -20.40
N TYR A 252 8.33 -15.11 -19.62
CA TYR A 252 8.45 -16.52 -19.97
C TYR A 252 7.64 -17.43 -19.04
N ILE A 253 7.79 -17.28 -17.72
CA ILE A 253 7.24 -18.21 -16.73
C ILE A 253 6.53 -17.43 -15.64
N GLU A 254 5.25 -17.76 -15.40
CA GLU A 254 4.50 -17.26 -14.25
C GLU A 254 5.07 -17.85 -12.94
N PRO A 255 5.16 -17.09 -11.83
CA PRO A 255 5.47 -17.69 -10.53
C PRO A 255 4.41 -18.75 -10.19
N ALA A 256 4.84 -19.89 -9.62
CA ALA A 256 3.91 -20.95 -9.24
C ALA A 256 2.84 -20.48 -8.25
N THR A 257 3.20 -19.55 -7.37
CA THR A 257 2.28 -18.89 -6.44
C THR A 257 2.78 -17.49 -6.15
N ASN A 258 1.89 -16.50 -6.18
CA ASN A 258 2.19 -15.17 -5.67
C ASN A 258 2.18 -15.18 -4.14
N MET A 259 3.36 -15.31 -3.54
CA MET A 259 3.57 -15.31 -2.08
C MET A 259 4.07 -13.95 -1.56
N CYS A 260 3.88 -12.87 -2.32
CA CYS A 260 4.36 -11.57 -1.91
C CYS A 260 3.77 -11.12 -0.58
N LEU A 261 4.64 -10.54 0.25
CA LEU A 261 4.25 -9.80 1.44
C LEU A 261 3.88 -8.36 1.05
N PRO A 262 3.11 -7.63 1.88
CA PRO A 262 2.82 -6.22 1.61
C PRO A 262 4.12 -5.39 1.57
N PRO A 263 4.15 -4.27 0.81
CA PRO A 263 5.33 -3.40 0.74
C PRO A 263 5.75 -2.91 2.13
N LEU A 264 7.02 -2.50 2.23
CA LEU A 264 7.73 -2.25 3.49
C LEU A 264 8.04 -3.49 4.34
N SER A 265 7.69 -4.69 3.87
CA SER A 265 8.15 -5.97 4.42
C SER A 265 9.36 -6.49 3.66
N TRP A 266 10.25 -7.20 4.36
CA TRP A 266 11.36 -7.92 3.73
C TRP A 266 10.86 -9.22 3.08
N GLN A 267 11.30 -9.45 1.86
CA GLN A 267 11.06 -10.65 1.06
C GLN A 267 12.39 -11.28 0.72
N THR A 268 12.39 -12.58 0.42
CA THR A 268 13.62 -13.31 0.08
C THR A 268 13.45 -14.13 -1.19
N TYR A 269 14.51 -14.21 -1.98
CA TYR A 269 14.74 -15.26 -2.98
C TYR A 269 15.85 -16.18 -2.52
#